data_AF-A0A2N8MJ73-F1
#
_entry.id   AF-A0A2N8MJ73-F1
#
_cell.length_a   1.000
_cell.length_b   1.000
_cell.length_c   1.000
_cell.angle_alpha   90.00
_cell.angle_beta   90.00
_cell.angle_gamma   90.00
#
_symmetry.space_group_name_H-M   'P 1'
#
loop_
_entity.id
_entity.type
_entity.pdbx_description
1 polymer ?
#
loop_
_entity_poly.entity_id
_entity_poly.type
_entity_poly.pdbx_seq_one_letter_code
_entity_poly.pdbx_strand_id
1 'polypeptide(L)'
;MAETLVAGEHFNAWDLDEAGPEALAELREIRRTGSPALRNAARALLFAVGGPEALGEYDLGLVRRLIRSKLADDVPVPMDCCEVWYAIPTTDQAAVLDAFGLSDAEPVTMSLGTEIWSRRHSPLGHQRCAQVYVSPALDGWTLVFGSASPDQHPPGIVEERDWDAGPRDRYANILANEAVWRRVTRERCVELSRRFGTAHFHFTSHGDAMTSWCIAEKGELVRFYDAAVPEESVGELAAENGYLLPHEDTPLPEGWADDIEHTENPLDWQREWVRRHRRLKAELGIPDHCDADTIAEALSVHPGKIGPHTRVEGHGVIALTRCGREYGHPRTLLTGLAYTPPPERPSIFDEDRT
;
A
#
# COMPACT_ATOMS: atom_id res chain seq x y z
N MET A 1 8.50 31.41 -16.92
CA MET A 1 8.28 30.55 -15.74
C MET A 1 8.55 31.31 -14.44
N ALA A 2 9.76 31.84 -14.23
CA ALA A 2 10.13 32.57 -13.01
C ALA A 2 9.30 33.84 -12.73
N GLU A 3 9.01 34.67 -13.74
CA GLU A 3 8.18 35.89 -13.57
C GLU A 3 6.71 35.54 -13.29
N THR A 4 6.20 34.48 -13.92
CA THR A 4 4.85 33.92 -13.75
C THR A 4 4.65 33.35 -12.33
N LEU A 5 5.66 32.70 -11.76
CA LEU A 5 5.69 32.19 -10.38
C LEU A 5 5.67 33.30 -9.31
N VAL A 6 6.18 34.49 -9.64
CA VAL A 6 6.17 35.66 -8.74
C VAL A 6 4.88 36.47 -8.89
N ALA A 7 4.23 36.40 -10.05
CA ALA A 7 3.01 37.13 -10.36
C ALA A 7 1.74 36.54 -9.70
N GLY A 8 1.84 35.41 -9.01
CA GLY A 8 0.70 34.79 -8.31
C GLY A 8 -0.23 33.96 -9.20
N GLU A 9 0.18 33.65 -10.43
CA GLU A 9 -0.52 32.70 -11.28
C GLU A 9 -0.22 31.26 -10.80
N HIS A 10 -1.27 30.49 -10.52
CA HIS A 10 -1.17 29.12 -10.03
C HIS A 10 -0.57 28.21 -11.11
N PHE A 11 0.52 27.50 -10.77
CA PHE A 11 0.96 26.32 -11.51
C PHE A 11 0.39 25.09 -10.81
N ASN A 12 -0.37 24.27 -11.53
CA ASN A 12 -0.74 22.95 -11.04
C ASN A 12 0.33 21.92 -11.46
N ALA A 13 0.35 20.75 -10.83
CA ALA A 13 1.32 19.71 -11.14
C ALA A 13 1.15 19.11 -12.56
N TRP A 14 -0.04 19.21 -13.15
CA TRP A 14 -0.35 18.73 -14.51
C TRP A 14 0.29 19.61 -15.59
N ASP A 15 0.34 20.94 -15.39
CA ASP A 15 1.01 21.88 -16.31
C ASP A 15 2.54 21.64 -16.41
N LEU A 16 3.09 20.88 -15.46
CA LEU A 16 4.51 20.56 -15.35
C LEU A 16 4.85 19.10 -15.67
N ASP A 17 3.86 18.24 -15.87
CA ASP A 17 4.09 16.85 -16.29
C ASP A 17 4.59 16.78 -17.75
N GLU A 18 4.32 17.84 -18.54
CA GLU A 18 4.89 18.07 -19.87
C GLU A 18 6.29 18.73 -19.84
N ALA A 19 6.83 19.04 -18.64
CA ALA A 19 8.08 19.78 -18.51
C ALA A 19 9.31 18.89 -18.75
N GLY A 20 10.01 19.12 -19.86
CA GLY A 20 11.25 18.43 -20.18
C GLY A 20 12.44 18.78 -19.27
N PRO A 21 13.61 18.13 -19.44
CA PRO A 21 14.80 18.31 -18.60
C PRO A 21 15.30 19.76 -18.45
N GLU A 22 15.01 20.61 -19.44
CA GLU A 22 15.36 22.03 -19.45
C GLU A 22 14.64 22.83 -18.35
N ALA A 23 13.39 22.47 -18.04
CA ALA A 23 12.62 23.10 -16.96
C ALA A 23 13.24 22.81 -15.59
N LEU A 24 13.74 21.59 -15.36
CA LEU A 24 14.45 21.23 -14.12
C LEU A 24 15.78 22.00 -13.98
N ALA A 25 16.48 22.26 -15.09
CA ALA A 25 17.70 23.06 -15.07
C ALA A 25 17.43 24.52 -14.69
N GLU A 26 16.38 25.13 -15.24
CA GLU A 26 15.95 26.49 -14.89
C GLU A 26 15.54 26.60 -13.42
N LEU A 27 14.74 25.65 -12.92
CA LEU A 27 14.32 25.62 -11.52
C LEU A 27 15.51 25.47 -10.55
N ARG A 28 16.53 24.68 -10.90
CA ARG A 28 17.77 24.58 -10.10
C ARG A 28 18.54 25.90 -10.05
N GLU A 29 18.57 26.63 -11.15
CA GLU A 29 19.23 27.95 -11.19
C GLU A 29 18.46 28.98 -10.36
N ILE A 30 17.12 29.03 -10.48
CA ILE A 30 16.25 29.88 -9.65
C ILE A 30 16.44 29.54 -8.15
N ARG A 31 16.53 28.25 -7.81
CA ARG A 31 16.80 27.80 -6.44
C ARG A 31 18.14 28.31 -5.91
N ARG A 32 19.14 28.51 -6.77
CA ARG A 32 20.48 28.98 -6.40
C ARG A 32 20.57 30.50 -6.27
N THR A 33 20.00 31.24 -7.21
CA THR A 33 20.23 32.69 -7.36
C THR A 33 19.02 33.57 -7.07
N GLY A 34 17.81 32.99 -7.03
CA GLY A 34 16.57 33.73 -6.85
C GLY A 34 16.38 34.36 -5.47
N SER A 35 15.35 35.21 -5.35
CA SER A 35 14.88 35.76 -4.08
C SER A 35 14.40 34.66 -3.12
N PRO A 36 14.26 34.90 -1.81
CA PRO A 36 13.75 33.89 -0.87
C PRO A 36 12.43 33.24 -1.30
N ALA A 37 11.48 34.02 -1.83
CA ALA A 37 10.20 33.50 -2.32
C ALA A 37 10.38 32.59 -3.54
N LEU A 38 11.16 33.03 -4.53
CA LEU A 38 11.48 32.26 -5.73
C LEU A 38 12.22 30.96 -5.43
N ARG A 39 13.18 30.99 -4.49
CA ARG A 39 13.91 29.79 -4.07
C ARG A 39 13.00 28.76 -3.40
N ASN A 40 12.03 29.22 -2.61
CA ASN A 40 11.04 28.34 -1.98
C ASN A 40 10.08 27.74 -3.01
N ALA A 41 9.59 28.54 -3.97
CA ALA A 41 8.74 28.06 -5.06
C ALA A 41 9.49 27.05 -5.94
N ALA A 42 10.71 27.37 -6.36
CA ALA A 42 11.54 26.47 -7.15
C ALA A 42 11.84 25.15 -6.44
N ARG A 43 12.05 25.17 -5.10
CA ARG A 43 12.20 23.94 -4.32
C ARG A 43 10.93 23.07 -4.35
N ALA A 44 9.76 23.69 -4.17
CA ALA A 44 8.49 22.96 -4.20
C ALA A 44 8.23 22.34 -5.57
N LEU A 45 8.54 23.06 -6.64
CA LEU A 45 8.39 22.56 -8.02
C LEU A 45 9.41 21.49 -8.39
N LEU A 46 10.69 21.65 -8.02
CA LEU A 46 11.70 20.60 -8.21
C LEU A 46 11.25 19.29 -7.58
N PHE A 47 10.73 19.37 -6.35
CA PHE A 47 10.21 18.22 -5.64
C PHE A 47 8.95 17.64 -6.29
N ALA A 48 8.00 18.49 -6.71
CA ALA A 48 6.75 18.05 -7.33
C ALA A 48 6.96 17.39 -8.71
N VAL A 49 7.90 17.90 -9.52
CA VAL A 49 8.10 17.48 -10.92
C VAL A 49 9.16 16.38 -11.05
N GLY A 50 10.30 16.55 -10.40
CA GLY A 50 11.42 15.62 -10.53
C GLY A 50 11.69 14.81 -9.26
N GLY A 51 10.76 14.84 -8.31
CA GLY A 51 10.92 14.18 -7.03
C GLY A 51 12.11 14.70 -6.24
N PRO A 52 12.53 13.97 -5.20
CA PRO A 52 13.72 14.33 -4.44
C PRO A 52 15.02 14.28 -5.27
N GLU A 53 15.08 13.54 -6.36
CA GLU A 53 16.28 13.47 -7.22
C GLU A 53 16.57 14.79 -7.96
N ALA A 54 15.52 15.58 -8.18
CA ALA A 54 15.69 16.92 -8.72
C ALA A 54 16.32 17.89 -7.70
N LEU A 55 16.24 17.57 -6.40
CA LEU A 55 16.85 18.34 -5.33
C LEU A 55 18.36 18.07 -5.23
N GLY A 56 19.13 19.11 -4.91
CA GLY A 56 20.54 18.93 -4.56
C GLY A 56 20.72 18.38 -3.14
N GLU A 57 21.91 17.83 -2.83
CA GLU A 57 22.26 17.27 -1.52
C GLU A 57 21.94 18.20 -0.33
N TYR A 58 22.11 19.50 -0.51
CA TYR A 58 21.76 20.49 0.52
C TYR A 58 20.26 20.49 0.84
N ASP A 59 19.40 20.51 -0.18
CA ASP A 59 17.95 20.51 -0.01
C ASP A 59 17.45 19.17 0.52
N LEU A 60 18.03 18.06 0.07
CA LEU A 60 17.78 16.73 0.64
C LEU A 60 18.17 16.67 2.13
N GLY A 61 19.30 17.27 2.50
CA GLY A 61 19.71 17.41 3.90
C GLY A 61 18.69 18.18 4.74
N LEU A 62 18.07 19.23 4.19
CA LEU A 62 17.00 19.98 4.85
C LEU A 62 15.72 19.15 4.99
N VAL A 63 15.33 18.41 3.96
CA VAL A 63 14.15 17.51 4.01
C VAL A 63 14.37 16.42 5.06
N ARG A 64 15.52 15.74 5.04
CA ARG A 64 15.88 14.72 6.05
C ARG A 64 15.90 15.31 7.47
N ARG A 65 16.33 16.56 7.63
CA ARG A 65 16.28 17.27 8.93
C ARG A 65 14.84 17.57 9.36
N LEU A 66 13.98 18.00 8.43
CA LEU A 66 12.56 18.22 8.70
C LEU A 66 11.89 16.92 9.13
N ILE A 67 12.13 15.82 8.42
CA ILE A 67 11.60 14.50 8.78
C ILE A 67 12.03 14.14 10.20
N ARG A 68 13.34 14.20 10.52
CA ARG A 68 13.83 13.92 11.88
C ARG A 68 13.18 14.81 12.95
N SER A 69 12.91 16.08 12.63
CA SER A 69 12.21 16.97 13.55
C SER A 69 10.74 16.61 13.73
N LYS A 70 10.11 15.99 12.73
CA LYS A 70 8.70 15.59 12.75
C LYS A 70 8.48 14.21 13.37
N LEU A 71 9.48 13.33 13.33
CA LEU A 71 9.40 12.00 13.95
C LEU A 71 9.09 12.03 15.45
N ALA A 72 9.53 13.07 16.17
CA ALA A 72 9.30 13.20 17.61
C ALA A 72 7.82 13.41 17.98
N ASP A 73 7.05 14.02 17.07
CA ASP A 73 5.63 14.33 17.23
C ASP A 73 4.80 13.64 16.14
N ASP A 74 5.28 12.49 15.64
CA ASP A 74 4.60 11.77 14.58
C ASP A 74 3.28 11.19 15.11
N VAL A 75 2.23 11.31 14.31
CA VAL A 75 0.89 10.90 14.70
C VAL A 75 0.52 9.64 13.92
N PRO A 76 0.00 8.59 14.57
CA PRO A 76 -0.43 7.39 13.87
C PRO A 76 -1.51 7.74 12.86
N VAL A 77 -1.33 7.29 11.62
CA VAL A 77 -2.31 7.44 10.55
C VAL A 77 -2.76 6.08 10.04
N PRO A 78 -4.03 5.94 9.64
CA PRO A 78 -4.50 4.79 8.87
C PRO A 78 -3.64 4.60 7.63
N MET A 79 -3.37 3.34 7.30
CA MET A 79 -2.65 2.96 6.09
C MET A 79 -3.62 2.33 5.11
N ASP A 80 -3.50 2.69 3.82
CA ASP A 80 -4.26 2.04 2.76
C ASP A 80 -3.65 0.65 2.49
N CYS A 81 -4.46 -0.40 2.64
CA CYS A 81 -4.00 -1.79 2.66
C CYS A 81 -4.17 -2.51 1.34
N CYS A 82 -4.64 -1.86 0.28
CA CYS A 82 -4.74 -2.53 -1.01
C CYS A 82 -3.37 -2.82 -1.58
N GLU A 83 -2.91 -4.02 -1.26
CA GLU A 83 -1.80 -4.79 -1.78
C GLU A 83 -1.43 -5.77 -0.65
N VAL A 84 -0.17 -6.20 -0.59
CA VAL A 84 0.33 -7.18 0.37
C VAL A 84 0.98 -6.50 1.57
N TRP A 85 0.83 -7.10 2.75
CA TRP A 85 1.64 -6.76 3.91
C TRP A 85 1.95 -7.97 4.79
N TYR A 86 3.06 -7.88 5.51
CA TYR A 86 3.40 -8.81 6.59
C TYR A 86 3.21 -8.12 7.95
N ALA A 87 2.79 -8.90 8.96
CA ALA A 87 2.78 -8.47 10.36
C ALA A 87 3.71 -9.37 11.18
N ILE A 88 4.71 -8.76 11.82
CA ILE A 88 5.75 -9.44 12.60
C ILE A 88 5.70 -8.97 14.06
N PRO A 89 5.58 -9.85 15.07
CA PRO A 89 5.39 -9.48 16.48
C PRO A 89 6.72 -9.09 17.13
N THR A 90 7.31 -7.98 16.69
CA THR A 90 8.57 -7.47 17.21
C THR A 90 8.62 -5.95 17.18
N THR A 91 9.40 -5.37 18.10
CA THR A 91 9.82 -3.97 18.06
C THR A 91 11.25 -3.78 17.52
N ASP A 92 11.96 -4.87 17.24
CA ASP A 92 13.30 -4.85 16.65
C ASP A 92 13.23 -4.65 15.13
N GLN A 93 13.16 -3.38 14.70
CA GLN A 93 13.13 -3.01 13.29
C GLN A 93 14.39 -3.48 12.53
N ALA A 94 15.56 -3.51 13.18
CA ALA A 94 16.79 -3.97 12.52
C ALA A 94 16.70 -5.47 12.17
N ALA A 95 16.12 -6.28 13.06
CA ALA A 95 15.86 -7.68 12.77
C ALA A 95 14.84 -7.87 11.63
N VAL A 96 13.83 -7.01 11.52
CA VAL A 96 12.89 -7.03 10.38
C VAL A 96 13.60 -6.68 9.08
N LEU A 97 14.39 -5.59 9.05
CA LEU A 97 15.15 -5.20 7.87
C LEU A 97 16.08 -6.32 7.38
N ASP A 98 16.80 -6.96 8.29
CA ASP A 98 17.67 -8.09 8.00
C ASP A 98 16.88 -9.30 7.48
N ALA A 99 15.77 -9.67 8.13
CA ALA A 99 14.94 -10.80 7.71
C ALA A 99 14.39 -10.64 6.28
N PHE A 100 14.09 -9.40 5.87
CA PHE A 100 13.59 -9.07 4.53
C PHE A 100 14.70 -8.71 3.52
N GLY A 101 15.98 -8.77 3.92
CA GLY A 101 17.12 -8.44 3.05
C GLY A 101 17.15 -6.98 2.59
N LEU A 102 16.60 -6.09 3.44
CA LEU A 102 16.41 -4.67 3.18
C LEU A 102 17.64 -3.87 3.58
N SER A 103 17.91 -2.79 2.84
CA SER A 103 19.08 -1.94 3.09
C SER A 103 18.74 -0.46 2.91
N ASP A 104 19.72 0.39 3.24
CA ASP A 104 19.66 1.83 3.00
C ASP A 104 18.44 2.51 3.63
N ALA A 105 17.98 1.99 4.77
CA ALA A 105 16.76 2.44 5.42
C ALA A 105 16.81 3.96 5.72
N GLU A 106 15.83 4.70 5.18
CA GLU A 106 15.65 6.13 5.45
C GLU A 106 14.43 6.32 6.37
N PRO A 107 14.61 6.97 7.53
CA PRO A 107 13.50 7.34 8.41
C PRO A 107 12.46 8.19 7.69
N VAL A 108 11.19 7.88 7.93
CA VAL A 108 10.02 8.61 7.43
C VAL A 108 8.96 8.72 8.51
N THR A 109 8.16 9.78 8.50
CA THR A 109 6.93 9.80 9.30
C THR A 109 5.93 8.77 8.77
N MET A 110 4.97 8.33 9.58
CA MET A 110 3.96 7.36 9.14
C MET A 110 3.15 7.87 7.95
N SER A 111 2.74 9.15 7.97
CA SER A 111 2.06 9.76 6.83
C SER A 111 2.91 9.77 5.57
N LEU A 112 4.21 10.03 5.71
CA LEU A 112 5.14 10.04 4.59
C LEU A 112 5.39 8.63 4.03
N GLY A 113 5.55 7.64 4.90
CA GLY A 113 5.70 6.24 4.50
C GLY A 113 4.47 5.71 3.77
N THR A 114 3.29 6.01 4.30
CA THR A 114 1.99 5.65 3.69
C THR A 114 1.85 6.26 2.30
N GLU A 115 2.23 7.53 2.13
CA GLU A 115 2.14 8.21 0.83
C GLU A 115 3.13 7.67 -0.22
N ILE A 116 4.35 7.33 0.20
CA ILE A 116 5.34 6.72 -0.69
C ILE A 116 4.87 5.32 -1.12
N TRP A 117 4.24 4.58 -0.20
CA TRP A 117 3.65 3.28 -0.48
C TRP A 117 2.45 3.37 -1.44
N SER A 118 1.46 4.21 -1.14
CA SER A 118 0.19 4.30 -1.89
C SER A 118 0.37 4.77 -3.35
N ARG A 119 1.51 5.38 -3.69
CA ARG A 119 1.77 5.94 -5.02
C ARG A 119 2.51 5.01 -5.98
N ARG A 120 2.72 3.74 -5.63
CA ARG A 120 3.39 2.73 -6.49
C ARG A 120 2.55 2.20 -7.66
N HIS A 121 1.62 3.00 -8.20
CA HIS A 121 0.73 2.58 -9.27
C HIS A 121 1.37 2.47 -10.67
N SER A 122 2.70 2.61 -10.81
CA SER A 122 3.35 2.47 -12.12
C SER A 122 3.44 0.98 -12.55
N PRO A 123 2.96 0.61 -13.75
CA PRO A 123 2.90 -0.79 -14.20
C PRO A 123 4.18 -1.31 -14.87
N LEU A 124 5.29 -0.55 -14.91
CA LEU A 124 6.47 -0.94 -15.69
C LEU A 124 7.73 -1.15 -14.82
N GLY A 125 8.31 -2.35 -14.92
CA GLY A 125 9.63 -2.70 -14.39
C GLY A 125 9.70 -2.94 -12.87
N HIS A 126 10.91 -2.87 -12.31
CA HIS A 126 11.19 -3.19 -10.90
C HIS A 126 10.75 -2.11 -9.90
N GLN A 127 10.06 -1.04 -10.33
CA GLN A 127 9.64 0.05 -9.44
C GLN A 127 8.67 -0.41 -8.34
N ARG A 128 7.84 -1.44 -8.61
CA ARG A 128 6.93 -2.05 -7.63
C ARG A 128 7.64 -2.83 -6.53
N CYS A 129 8.77 -3.47 -6.86
CA CYS A 129 9.50 -4.33 -5.92
C CYS A 129 10.80 -3.71 -5.41
N ALA A 130 11.07 -2.44 -5.71
CA ALA A 130 12.36 -1.82 -5.42
C ALA A 130 12.48 -1.29 -3.99
N GLN A 131 11.38 -0.92 -3.35
CA GLN A 131 11.40 -0.49 -1.96
C GLN A 131 10.14 -0.96 -1.24
N VAL A 132 10.26 -1.03 0.07
CA VAL A 132 9.19 -1.41 0.99
C VAL A 132 9.09 -0.36 2.08
N TYR A 133 7.90 -0.22 2.64
CA TYR A 133 7.69 0.56 3.85
C TYR A 133 7.64 -0.37 5.05
N VAL A 134 8.49 -0.11 6.04
CA VAL A 134 8.48 -0.79 7.33
C VAL A 134 7.94 0.20 8.37
N SER A 135 6.83 -0.13 9.01
CA SER A 135 6.20 0.73 10.00
C SER A 135 7.07 0.87 11.25
N PRO A 136 6.80 1.86 12.14
CA PRO A 136 7.17 1.69 13.55
C PRO A 136 6.45 0.46 14.14
N ALA A 137 6.79 0.06 15.36
CA ALA A 137 6.02 -0.98 16.02
C ALA A 137 4.67 -0.42 16.48
N LEU A 138 3.58 -1.05 16.07
CA LEU A 138 2.18 -0.72 16.31
C LEU A 138 1.60 -1.81 17.21
N ASP A 139 1.26 -1.47 18.45
CA ASP A 139 0.76 -2.43 19.44
C ASP A 139 1.65 -3.70 19.59
N GLY A 140 2.97 -3.52 19.42
CA GLY A 140 3.96 -4.60 19.48
C GLY A 140 4.25 -5.31 18.16
N TRP A 141 3.60 -4.91 17.06
CA TRP A 141 3.78 -5.47 15.72
C TRP A 141 4.48 -4.50 14.77
N THR A 142 5.48 -4.97 14.05
CA THR A 142 6.05 -4.23 12.91
C THR A 142 5.39 -4.74 11.63
N LEU A 143 4.81 -3.82 10.86
CA LEU A 143 4.20 -4.10 9.56
C LEU A 143 5.20 -3.82 8.44
N VAL A 144 5.21 -4.68 7.43
CA VAL A 144 6.05 -4.53 6.22
C VAL A 144 5.13 -4.49 5.01
N PHE A 145 5.06 -3.35 4.34
CA PHE A 145 4.22 -3.13 3.16
C PHE A 145 5.05 -3.30 1.88
N GLY A 146 4.54 -4.15 1.00
CA GLY A 146 5.18 -4.54 -0.25
C GLY A 146 5.97 -5.85 -0.17
N SER A 147 6.27 -6.38 -1.35
CA SER A 147 7.01 -7.64 -1.50
C SER A 147 8.51 -7.41 -1.50
N ALA A 148 9.25 -8.14 -0.67
CA ALA A 148 10.69 -8.21 -0.84
C ALA A 148 11.03 -8.82 -2.21
N SER A 149 12.18 -8.43 -2.77
CA SER A 149 12.64 -8.90 -4.08
C SER A 149 12.62 -10.43 -4.27
N PRO A 150 13.05 -11.27 -3.29
CA PRO A 150 12.95 -12.72 -3.40
C PRO A 150 11.51 -13.23 -3.50
N ASP A 151 10.57 -12.54 -2.86
CA ASP A 151 9.15 -12.91 -2.82
C ASP A 151 8.46 -12.52 -4.14
N GLN A 152 8.88 -11.42 -4.76
CA GLN A 152 8.33 -10.95 -6.04
C GLN A 152 8.91 -11.69 -7.25
N HIS A 153 10.19 -12.08 -7.20
CA HIS A 153 10.90 -12.77 -8.28
C HIS A 153 11.43 -14.15 -7.88
N PRO A 154 10.58 -15.05 -7.37
CA PRO A 154 11.01 -16.40 -7.03
C PRO A 154 11.35 -17.21 -8.29
N PRO A 155 12.25 -18.21 -8.17
CA PRO A 155 12.51 -19.14 -9.25
C PRO A 155 11.22 -19.80 -9.75
N GLY A 156 11.00 -19.78 -11.07
CA GLY A 156 9.82 -20.34 -11.72
C GLY A 156 8.76 -19.32 -12.14
N ILE A 157 8.94 -18.02 -11.83
CA ILE A 157 8.15 -16.95 -12.44
C ILE A 157 8.60 -16.71 -13.87
N VAL A 158 7.63 -16.58 -14.79
CA VAL A 158 7.87 -16.11 -16.15
C VAL A 158 7.55 -14.61 -16.19
N GLU A 159 8.53 -13.79 -16.59
CA GLU A 159 8.31 -12.34 -16.71
C GLU A 159 7.34 -12.02 -17.85
N GLU A 160 6.52 -10.98 -17.68
CA GLU A 160 5.47 -10.61 -18.63
C GLU A 160 6.01 -10.33 -20.04
N ARG A 161 7.23 -9.79 -20.16
CA ARG A 161 7.89 -9.56 -21.45
C ARG A 161 8.16 -10.84 -22.25
N ASP A 162 8.21 -11.98 -21.56
CA ASP A 162 8.53 -13.29 -22.12
C ASP A 162 7.26 -14.14 -22.37
N TRP A 163 6.07 -13.57 -22.13
CA TRP A 163 4.80 -14.24 -22.40
C TRP A 163 4.51 -14.29 -23.90
N ASP A 164 3.96 -15.41 -24.37
CA ASP A 164 3.42 -15.48 -25.73
C ASP A 164 2.25 -14.49 -25.88
N ALA A 165 2.07 -13.93 -27.07
CA ALA A 165 1.09 -12.88 -27.36
C ALA A 165 -0.37 -13.40 -27.35
N GLY A 166 -0.58 -14.71 -27.27
CA GLY A 166 -1.89 -15.34 -27.18
C GLY A 166 -2.60 -15.05 -25.86
N PRO A 167 -3.86 -14.57 -25.85
CA PRO A 167 -4.61 -14.30 -24.61
C PRO A 167 -4.76 -15.51 -23.68
N ARG A 168 -4.81 -16.74 -24.24
CA ARG A 168 -4.89 -17.98 -23.46
C ARG A 168 -3.57 -18.30 -22.75
N ASP A 169 -2.45 -18.15 -23.45
CA ASP A 169 -1.13 -18.42 -22.89
C ASP A 169 -0.77 -17.37 -21.83
N ARG A 170 -1.20 -16.11 -22.05
CA ARG A 170 -1.15 -15.05 -21.02
C ARG A 170 -1.86 -15.46 -19.74
N TYR A 171 -3.11 -15.93 -19.85
CA TYR A 171 -3.89 -16.35 -18.67
C TYR A 171 -3.27 -17.57 -17.97
N ALA A 172 -2.76 -18.55 -18.74
CA ALA A 172 -2.08 -19.71 -18.18
C ALA A 172 -0.80 -19.31 -17.41
N ASN A 173 -0.02 -18.35 -17.92
CA ASN A 173 1.16 -17.83 -17.23
C ASN A 173 0.80 -17.05 -15.96
N ILE A 174 -0.31 -16.30 -15.95
CA ILE A 174 -0.82 -15.62 -14.74
C ILE A 174 -1.10 -16.66 -13.65
N LEU A 175 -1.92 -17.67 -13.95
CA LEU A 175 -2.27 -18.71 -12.97
C LEU A 175 -1.04 -19.50 -12.49
N ALA A 176 -0.08 -19.78 -13.38
CA ALA A 176 1.16 -20.45 -13.02
C ALA A 176 2.02 -19.59 -12.07
N ASN A 177 2.14 -18.28 -12.35
CA ASN A 177 2.85 -17.34 -11.49
C ASN A 177 2.16 -17.18 -10.13
N GLU A 178 0.84 -17.10 -10.09
CA GLU A 178 0.05 -17.05 -8.85
C GLU A 178 0.28 -18.29 -7.98
N ALA A 179 0.27 -19.49 -8.57
CA ALA A 179 0.58 -20.72 -7.83
C ALA A 179 1.99 -20.70 -7.23
N VAL A 180 2.96 -20.14 -7.94
CA VAL A 180 4.33 -19.94 -7.42
C VAL A 180 4.33 -18.94 -6.24
N TRP A 181 3.66 -17.80 -6.37
CA TRP A 181 3.58 -16.82 -5.28
C TRP A 181 2.85 -17.35 -4.04
N ARG A 182 1.78 -18.13 -4.20
CA ARG A 182 1.10 -18.80 -3.07
C ARG A 182 2.05 -19.73 -2.32
N ARG A 183 2.85 -20.53 -3.03
CA ARG A 183 3.87 -21.40 -2.41
C ARG A 183 4.90 -20.58 -1.64
N VAL A 184 5.47 -19.56 -2.28
CA VAL A 184 6.51 -18.71 -1.69
C VAL A 184 6.00 -17.99 -0.46
N THR A 185 4.77 -17.46 -0.49
CA THR A 185 4.12 -16.82 0.66
C THR A 185 4.04 -17.74 1.86
N ARG A 186 3.62 -19.00 1.67
CA ARG A 186 3.55 -20.01 2.75
C ARG A 186 4.94 -20.31 3.31
N GLU A 187 5.91 -20.57 2.43
CA GLU A 187 7.30 -20.84 2.83
C GLU A 187 7.90 -19.65 3.61
N ARG A 188 7.60 -18.44 3.16
CA ARG A 188 8.08 -17.19 3.75
C ARG A 188 7.49 -16.94 5.14
N CYS A 189 6.19 -17.12 5.33
CA CYS A 189 5.57 -17.04 6.65
C CYS A 189 6.17 -18.06 7.62
N VAL A 190 6.36 -19.30 7.15
CA VAL A 190 7.00 -20.36 7.93
C VAL A 190 8.43 -19.98 8.30
N GLU A 191 9.24 -19.46 7.38
CA GLU A 191 10.60 -19.00 7.66
C GLU A 191 10.62 -17.87 8.71
N LEU A 192 9.81 -16.83 8.51
CA LEU A 192 9.74 -15.68 9.42
C LEU A 192 9.26 -16.10 10.82
N SER A 193 8.28 -16.99 10.92
CA SER A 193 7.79 -17.49 12.21
C SER A 193 8.84 -18.28 13.00
N ARG A 194 9.83 -18.93 12.35
CA ARG A 194 10.97 -19.55 13.06
C ARG A 194 11.81 -18.52 13.79
N ARG A 195 11.95 -17.32 13.20
CA ARG A 195 12.77 -16.23 13.75
C ARG A 195 12.03 -15.40 14.78
N PHE A 196 10.77 -15.09 14.53
CA PHE A 196 9.97 -14.16 15.33
C PHE A 196 8.89 -14.82 16.19
N GLY A 197 8.81 -16.14 16.18
CA GLY A 197 7.79 -16.92 16.90
C GLY A 197 6.47 -17.02 16.14
N THR A 198 6.03 -15.93 15.50
CA THR A 198 4.84 -15.88 14.65
C THR A 198 5.10 -14.95 13.47
N ALA A 199 4.47 -15.20 12.33
CA ALA A 199 4.46 -14.28 11.18
C ALA A 199 3.14 -14.39 10.42
N HIS A 200 2.56 -13.25 10.08
CA HIS A 200 1.35 -13.17 9.27
C HIS A 200 1.66 -12.51 7.92
N PHE A 201 0.99 -12.98 6.88
CA PHE A 201 0.87 -12.33 5.59
C PHE A 201 -0.60 -12.07 5.32
N HIS A 202 -0.89 -10.95 4.69
CA HIS A 202 -2.21 -10.52 4.32
C HIS A 202 -2.18 -9.86 2.94
N PHE A 203 -3.29 -10.00 2.22
CA PHE A 203 -3.52 -9.34 0.94
C PHE A 203 -4.98 -8.91 0.82
N THR A 204 -5.18 -7.70 0.31
CA THR A 204 -6.48 -7.19 -0.14
C THR A 204 -6.32 -6.46 -1.47
N SER A 205 -7.36 -6.47 -2.28
CA SER A 205 -7.42 -5.77 -3.58
C SER A 205 -8.47 -4.66 -3.55
N HIS A 206 -8.19 -3.54 -4.21
CA HIS A 206 -9.12 -2.43 -4.35
C HIS A 206 -10.13 -2.76 -5.44
N GLY A 207 -11.40 -2.69 -5.11
CA GLY A 207 -12.48 -2.73 -6.10
C GLY A 207 -12.99 -4.12 -6.45
N ASP A 208 -12.41 -5.17 -5.87
CA ASP A 208 -12.99 -6.50 -5.84
C ASP A 208 -12.95 -7.08 -4.41
N ALA A 209 -13.47 -8.31 -4.25
CA ALA A 209 -13.50 -9.02 -2.97
C ALA A 209 -12.29 -9.94 -2.78
N MET A 210 -11.22 -9.78 -3.57
CA MET A 210 -10.06 -10.66 -3.51
C MET A 210 -9.24 -10.38 -2.26
N THR A 211 -9.04 -11.44 -1.48
CA THR A 211 -8.29 -11.38 -0.22
C THR A 211 -7.63 -12.71 0.08
N SER A 212 -6.49 -12.67 0.76
CA SER A 212 -5.80 -13.86 1.24
C SER A 212 -5.06 -13.58 2.54
N TRP A 213 -4.86 -14.62 3.34
CA TRP A 213 -4.05 -14.55 4.56
C TRP A 213 -3.26 -15.84 4.78
N CYS A 214 -2.07 -15.69 5.36
CA CYS A 214 -1.22 -16.81 5.75
C CYS A 214 -0.66 -16.57 7.15
N ILE A 215 -0.89 -17.52 8.05
CA ILE A 215 -0.49 -17.47 9.45
C ILE A 215 0.44 -18.64 9.73
N ALA A 216 1.62 -18.35 10.26
CA ALA A 216 2.59 -19.36 10.68
C ALA A 216 3.08 -19.09 12.11
N GLU A 217 3.28 -20.15 12.86
CA GLU A 217 3.77 -20.12 14.24
C GLU A 217 4.93 -21.11 14.41
N LYS A 218 6.03 -20.66 15.00
CA LYS A 218 7.20 -21.47 15.39
C LYS A 218 7.75 -22.35 14.26
N GLY A 219 7.62 -21.89 13.01
CA GLY A 219 8.09 -22.63 11.84
C GLY A 219 7.11 -23.63 11.26
N GLU A 220 5.85 -23.58 11.67
CA GLU A 220 4.76 -24.40 11.14
C GLU A 220 3.66 -23.52 10.56
N LEU A 221 3.09 -23.96 9.43
CA LEU A 221 1.96 -23.28 8.80
C LEU A 221 0.69 -23.61 9.59
N VAL A 222 0.03 -22.59 10.14
CA VAL A 222 -1.20 -22.74 10.91
C VAL A 222 -2.42 -22.60 10.00
N ARG A 223 -2.45 -21.52 9.21
CA ARG A 223 -3.56 -21.21 8.29
C ARG A 223 -3.01 -20.66 6.98
N PHE A 224 -3.56 -21.10 5.87
CA PHE A 224 -3.43 -20.44 4.58
C PHE A 224 -4.79 -20.40 3.90
N TYR A 225 -5.24 -19.21 3.52
CA TYR A 225 -6.48 -18.99 2.78
C TYR A 225 -6.23 -18.04 1.61
N ASP A 226 -6.81 -18.34 0.46
CA ASP A 226 -6.82 -17.49 -0.72
C ASP A 226 -8.19 -17.58 -1.39
N ALA A 227 -8.87 -16.44 -1.54
CA ALA A 227 -10.21 -16.40 -2.13
C ALA A 227 -10.25 -16.85 -3.60
N ALA A 228 -9.12 -16.79 -4.33
CA ALA A 228 -9.04 -17.25 -5.72
C ALA A 228 -9.10 -18.77 -5.86
N VAL A 229 -8.62 -19.49 -4.83
CA VAL A 229 -8.45 -20.95 -4.82
C VAL A 229 -8.76 -21.51 -3.43
N PRO A 230 -10.00 -21.36 -2.94
CA PRO A 230 -10.36 -21.77 -1.58
C PRO A 230 -10.07 -23.26 -1.31
N GLU A 231 -10.05 -24.10 -2.33
CA GLU A 231 -9.69 -25.52 -2.27
C GLU A 231 -8.22 -25.80 -1.90
N GLU A 232 -7.32 -24.83 -2.11
CA GLU A 232 -5.91 -24.91 -1.67
C GLU A 232 -5.72 -24.50 -0.20
N SER A 233 -6.81 -24.16 0.50
CA SER A 233 -6.77 -23.73 1.90
C SER A 233 -6.17 -24.79 2.82
N VAL A 234 -5.38 -24.34 3.81
CA VAL A 234 -4.79 -25.20 4.84
C VAL A 234 -5.21 -24.69 6.21
N GLY A 235 -5.59 -25.61 7.09
CA GLY A 235 -5.92 -25.32 8.50
C GLY A 235 -7.21 -24.53 8.70
N GLU A 236 -7.50 -24.22 9.95
CA GLU A 236 -8.63 -23.42 10.41
C GLU A 236 -8.13 -22.41 11.43
N LEU A 237 -8.79 -21.25 11.51
CA LEU A 237 -8.34 -20.17 12.39
C LEU A 237 -9.48 -19.72 13.29
N ALA A 238 -9.24 -19.65 14.60
CA ALA A 238 -10.29 -19.24 15.54
C ALA A 238 -10.81 -17.81 15.28
N ALA A 239 -10.00 -16.95 14.64
CA ALA A 239 -10.41 -15.62 14.21
C ALA A 239 -11.46 -15.63 13.08
N GLU A 240 -11.61 -16.73 12.36
CA GLU A 240 -12.64 -16.92 11.33
C GLU A 240 -13.99 -17.30 11.96
N ASN A 241 -14.01 -17.73 13.23
CA ASN A 241 -15.23 -18.17 13.89
C ASN A 241 -16.25 -17.04 14.02
N GLY A 242 -17.45 -17.28 13.51
CA GLY A 242 -18.52 -16.29 13.51
C GLY A 242 -18.52 -15.39 12.28
N TYR A 243 -17.71 -15.70 11.26
CA TYR A 243 -17.73 -15.10 9.94
C TYR A 243 -17.98 -16.16 8.86
N LEU A 244 -18.40 -15.72 7.68
CA LEU A 244 -18.32 -16.50 6.45
C LEU A 244 -16.94 -16.26 5.79
N LEU A 245 -16.36 -17.28 5.19
CA LEU A 245 -15.19 -17.11 4.34
C LEU A 245 -15.60 -16.43 3.02
N PRO A 246 -14.72 -15.63 2.38
CA PRO A 246 -15.05 -14.88 1.15
C PRO A 246 -15.67 -15.69 0.00
N HIS A 247 -15.34 -16.98 -0.12
CA HIS A 247 -15.87 -17.85 -1.17
C HIS A 247 -17.23 -18.47 -0.82
N GLU A 248 -17.68 -18.36 0.43
CA GLU A 248 -18.95 -18.92 0.87
C GLU A 248 -20.10 -17.99 0.47
N ASP A 249 -21.12 -18.57 -0.17
CA ASP A 249 -22.33 -17.83 -0.53
C ASP A 249 -23.04 -17.31 0.73
N THR A 250 -23.60 -16.10 0.62
CA THR A 250 -24.50 -15.61 1.67
C THR A 250 -25.79 -16.43 1.58
N PRO A 251 -26.21 -17.14 2.66
CA PRO A 251 -27.37 -18.05 2.63
C PRO A 251 -28.70 -17.28 2.68
N LEU A 252 -28.95 -16.44 1.67
CA LEU A 252 -30.18 -15.67 1.51
C LEU A 252 -31.27 -16.54 0.86
N PRO A 253 -32.56 -16.24 1.12
CA PRO A 253 -33.67 -16.92 0.46
C PRO A 253 -33.59 -16.82 -1.07
N GLU A 254 -34.00 -17.88 -1.76
CA GLU A 254 -34.11 -17.85 -3.23
C GLU A 254 -35.03 -16.69 -3.67
N GLY A 255 -34.63 -15.98 -4.72
CA GLY A 255 -35.37 -14.85 -5.26
C GLY A 255 -35.41 -13.60 -4.37
N TRP A 256 -34.56 -13.50 -3.33
CA TRP A 256 -34.58 -12.37 -2.40
C TRP A 256 -34.38 -11.00 -3.08
N ALA A 257 -33.81 -10.95 -4.28
CA ALA A 257 -33.54 -9.73 -5.05
C ALA A 257 -34.36 -9.61 -6.35
N ASP A 258 -35.22 -10.58 -6.68
CA ASP A 258 -35.88 -10.67 -7.99
C ASP A 258 -36.85 -9.51 -8.26
N ASP A 259 -37.38 -8.90 -7.20
CA ASP A 259 -38.32 -7.78 -7.24
C ASP A 259 -37.63 -6.41 -7.11
N ILE A 260 -36.30 -6.35 -7.10
CA ILE A 260 -35.57 -5.08 -7.13
C ILE A 260 -35.61 -4.52 -8.55
N GLU A 261 -36.31 -3.42 -8.74
CA GLU A 261 -36.45 -2.77 -10.04
C GLU A 261 -35.10 -2.29 -10.59
N HIS A 262 -34.79 -2.68 -11.82
CA HIS A 262 -33.69 -2.09 -12.58
C HIS A 262 -34.14 -0.73 -13.13
N THR A 263 -33.54 0.34 -12.62
CA THR A 263 -33.81 1.71 -13.08
C THR A 263 -32.81 2.14 -14.17
N GLU A 264 -33.07 3.28 -14.82
CA GLU A 264 -32.14 3.87 -15.80
C GLU A 264 -30.80 4.28 -15.18
N ASN A 265 -30.75 4.49 -13.86
CA ASN A 265 -29.55 4.80 -13.12
C ASN A 265 -29.04 3.54 -12.38
N PRO A 266 -27.93 2.92 -12.83
CA PRO A 266 -27.40 1.70 -12.23
C PRO A 266 -27.10 1.81 -10.73
N LEU A 267 -26.83 3.02 -10.23
CA LEU A 267 -26.55 3.25 -8.80
C LEU A 267 -27.79 3.08 -7.91
N ASP A 268 -28.99 3.36 -8.42
CA ASP A 268 -30.20 3.25 -7.60
C ASP A 268 -30.54 1.78 -7.34
N TRP A 269 -30.44 0.95 -8.38
CA TRP A 269 -30.52 -0.50 -8.24
C TRP A 269 -29.46 -1.04 -7.28
N GLN A 270 -28.19 -0.63 -7.40
CA GLN A 270 -27.11 -1.07 -6.49
C GLN A 270 -27.39 -0.67 -5.03
N ARG A 271 -27.86 0.56 -4.79
CA ARG A 271 -28.18 1.03 -3.44
C ARG A 271 -29.31 0.24 -2.81
N GLU A 272 -30.38 -0.04 -3.56
CA GLU A 272 -31.50 -0.84 -3.06
C GLU A 272 -31.07 -2.29 -2.81
N TRP A 273 -30.29 -2.88 -3.72
CA TRP A 273 -29.68 -4.19 -3.54
C TRP A 273 -28.87 -4.27 -2.24
N VAL A 274 -27.93 -3.34 -2.03
CA VAL A 274 -27.09 -3.29 -0.81
C VAL A 274 -27.93 -3.09 0.44
N ARG A 275 -28.92 -2.20 0.39
CA ARG A 275 -29.81 -1.93 1.53
C ARG A 275 -30.60 -3.16 1.94
N ARG A 276 -31.22 -3.84 0.96
CA ARG A 276 -32.02 -5.05 1.20
C ARG A 276 -31.16 -6.22 1.64
N HIS A 277 -30.00 -6.41 1.02
CA HIS A 277 -29.00 -7.39 1.41
C HIS A 277 -28.61 -7.24 2.89
N ARG A 278 -28.20 -6.03 3.30
CA ARG A 278 -27.83 -5.73 4.70
C ARG A 278 -28.99 -5.97 5.68
N ARG A 279 -30.20 -5.54 5.32
CA ARG A 279 -31.39 -5.75 6.16
C ARG A 279 -31.66 -7.24 6.37
N LEU A 280 -31.69 -8.04 5.30
CA LEU A 280 -31.96 -9.47 5.39
C LEU A 280 -30.87 -10.21 6.16
N LYS A 281 -29.59 -9.88 5.96
CA LYS A 281 -28.50 -10.44 6.76
C LYS A 281 -28.72 -10.19 8.25
N ALA A 282 -29.08 -8.96 8.63
CA ALA A 282 -29.34 -8.61 10.02
C ALA A 282 -30.58 -9.32 10.59
N GLU A 283 -31.69 -9.38 9.84
CA GLU A 283 -32.93 -10.05 10.25
C GLU A 283 -32.76 -11.56 10.42
N LEU A 284 -31.97 -12.18 9.57
CA LEU A 284 -31.71 -13.63 9.57
C LEU A 284 -30.52 -14.02 10.45
N GLY A 285 -29.80 -13.06 11.03
CA GLY A 285 -28.59 -13.31 11.82
C GLY A 285 -27.47 -13.96 11.01
N ILE A 286 -27.38 -13.65 9.71
CA ILE A 286 -26.35 -14.18 8.83
C ILE A 286 -25.03 -13.43 9.11
N PRO A 287 -23.93 -14.15 9.39
CA PRO A 287 -22.63 -13.54 9.63
C PRO A 287 -22.11 -12.66 8.49
N ASP A 288 -21.21 -11.75 8.83
CA ASP A 288 -20.40 -11.04 7.85
C ASP A 288 -19.29 -11.92 7.28
N HIS A 289 -18.84 -11.57 6.08
CA HIS A 289 -17.66 -12.19 5.50
C HIS A 289 -16.42 -11.62 6.18
N CYS A 290 -15.46 -12.46 6.55
CA CYS A 290 -14.15 -11.98 6.99
C CYS A 290 -13.26 -11.74 5.78
N ASP A 291 -12.37 -10.77 5.89
CA ASP A 291 -11.29 -10.49 4.94
C ASP A 291 -9.94 -10.42 5.68
N ALA A 292 -8.85 -10.22 4.94
CA ALA A 292 -7.52 -10.15 5.55
C ALA A 292 -7.40 -9.02 6.59
N ASP A 293 -8.15 -7.92 6.43
CA ASP A 293 -8.22 -6.83 7.39
C ASP A 293 -8.90 -7.26 8.70
N THR A 294 -10.02 -7.99 8.60
CA THR A 294 -10.73 -8.60 9.73
C THR A 294 -9.82 -9.57 10.49
N ILE A 295 -9.07 -10.41 9.76
CA ILE A 295 -8.12 -11.35 10.36
C ILE A 295 -6.93 -10.62 11.00
N ALA A 296 -6.41 -9.58 10.35
CA ALA A 296 -5.34 -8.75 10.91
C ALA A 296 -5.80 -8.02 12.18
N GLU A 297 -7.04 -7.51 12.23
CA GLU A 297 -7.60 -6.90 13.44
C GLU A 297 -7.64 -7.88 14.61
N ALA A 298 -8.02 -9.13 14.34
CA ALA A 298 -8.17 -10.14 15.38
C ALA A 298 -6.83 -10.66 15.92
N LEU A 299 -5.80 -10.75 15.08
CA LEU A 299 -4.55 -11.46 15.41
C LEU A 299 -3.30 -10.58 15.48
N SER A 300 -3.29 -9.42 14.83
CA SER A 300 -2.15 -8.51 14.77
C SER A 300 -2.58 -7.04 14.87
N VAL A 301 -2.57 -6.32 13.73
CA VAL A 301 -2.96 -4.92 13.61
C VAL A 301 -3.67 -4.71 12.28
N HIS A 302 -4.88 -4.15 12.32
CA HIS A 302 -5.59 -3.72 11.12
C HIS A 302 -5.05 -2.35 10.66
N PRO A 303 -4.40 -2.25 9.48
CA PRO A 303 -3.72 -1.01 9.14
C PRO A 303 -4.67 0.16 8.83
N GLY A 304 -5.89 -0.12 8.37
CA GLY A 304 -6.95 0.89 8.19
C GLY A 304 -7.54 1.46 9.48
N LYS A 305 -7.26 0.85 10.65
CA LYS A 305 -7.78 1.31 11.96
C LYS A 305 -6.71 1.95 12.86
N ILE A 306 -5.49 2.13 12.35
CA ILE A 306 -4.42 2.81 13.06
C ILE A 306 -4.84 4.25 13.38
N GLY A 307 -4.67 4.68 14.63
CA GLY A 307 -5.07 6.02 15.03
C GLY A 307 -4.55 6.42 16.41
N PRO A 308 -5.12 7.47 17.05
CA PRO A 308 -4.63 8.01 18.32
C PRO A 308 -4.57 7.01 19.50
N HIS A 309 -5.22 5.86 19.38
CA HIS A 309 -5.25 4.81 20.40
C HIS A 309 -4.21 3.71 20.15
N THR A 310 -3.60 3.64 18.96
CA THR A 310 -2.56 2.68 18.62
C THR A 310 -1.27 3.06 19.34
N ARG A 311 -0.70 2.15 20.13
CA ARG A 311 0.61 2.38 20.75
C ARG A 311 1.68 2.33 19.66
N VAL A 312 2.53 3.35 19.59
CA VAL A 312 3.62 3.43 18.62
C VAL A 312 4.97 3.43 19.33
N GLU A 313 5.91 2.64 18.83
CA GLU A 313 7.30 2.59 19.29
C GLU A 313 8.27 2.65 18.10
N GLY A 314 9.24 3.56 18.17
CA GLY A 314 10.18 3.81 17.08
C GLY A 314 9.62 4.75 16.01
N HIS A 315 10.06 4.57 14.78
CA HIS A 315 9.62 5.34 13.61
C HIS A 315 9.57 4.44 12.37
N GLY A 316 8.81 4.84 11.36
CA GLY A 316 8.79 4.13 10.09
C GLY A 316 10.05 4.37 9.26
N VAL A 317 10.37 3.43 8.39
CA VAL A 317 11.45 3.57 7.40
C VAL A 317 10.96 3.12 6.03
N ILE A 318 11.41 3.80 4.99
CA ILE A 318 11.46 3.17 3.65
C ILE A 318 12.81 2.46 3.56
N ALA A 319 12.86 1.31 2.91
CA ALA A 319 14.11 0.58 2.69
C ALA A 319 14.17 -0.04 1.29
N LEU A 320 15.37 -0.14 0.72
CA LEU A 320 15.58 -0.77 -0.59
C LEU A 320 15.55 -2.28 -0.46
N THR A 321 14.87 -2.92 -1.41
CA THR A 321 15.03 -4.35 -1.67
C THR A 321 16.29 -4.59 -2.52
N ARG A 322 16.64 -5.86 -2.75
CA ARG A 322 17.67 -6.23 -3.72
C ARG A 322 17.41 -5.66 -5.11
N CYS A 323 16.18 -5.73 -5.61
CA CYS A 323 15.81 -5.14 -6.90
C CYS A 323 16.06 -3.63 -6.92
N GLY A 324 15.72 -2.92 -5.84
CA GLY A 324 15.97 -1.48 -5.76
C GLY A 324 17.45 -1.12 -5.80
N ARG A 325 18.31 -1.95 -5.21
CA ARG A 325 19.78 -1.77 -5.30
C ARG A 325 20.33 -2.06 -6.69
N GLU A 326 19.84 -3.12 -7.33
CA GLU A 326 20.41 -3.66 -8.57
C GLU A 326 19.98 -2.86 -9.81
N TYR A 327 18.70 -2.49 -9.89
CA TYR A 327 18.14 -1.81 -11.07
C TYR A 327 18.10 -0.29 -10.94
N GLY A 328 18.67 0.25 -9.86
CA GLY A 328 18.68 1.68 -9.60
C GLY A 328 17.27 2.17 -9.27
N HIS A 329 16.88 2.04 -8.01
CA HIS A 329 15.89 2.95 -7.48
C HIS A 329 16.51 4.34 -7.34
N PRO A 330 15.76 5.42 -7.53
CA PRO A 330 16.19 6.77 -7.26
C PRO A 330 17.11 6.93 -6.05
N ARG A 331 18.13 7.79 -6.15
CA ARG A 331 19.19 8.07 -5.15
C ARG A 331 18.68 8.44 -3.75
N THR A 332 17.38 8.64 -3.59
CA THR A 332 16.74 8.89 -2.29
C THR A 332 15.45 8.08 -2.22
N LEU A 333 15.11 7.63 -1.02
CA LEU A 333 13.93 6.80 -0.80
C LEU A 333 12.61 7.58 -0.77
N LEU A 334 12.67 8.90 -0.94
CA LEU A 334 11.52 9.81 -0.90
C LEU A 334 10.81 9.97 -2.26
N THR A 335 11.13 9.12 -3.23
CA THR A 335 10.52 9.18 -4.56
C THR A 335 9.07 8.73 -4.50
N GLY A 336 8.19 9.42 -5.25
CA GLY A 336 6.73 9.29 -5.14
C GLY A 336 6.04 10.50 -4.51
N LEU A 337 6.79 11.41 -3.88
CA LEU A 337 6.23 12.65 -3.33
C LEU A 337 6.03 13.75 -4.40
N ALA A 338 5.03 13.58 -5.26
CA ALA A 338 4.40 14.72 -5.91
C ALA A 338 3.62 15.56 -4.87
N TYR A 339 3.71 16.88 -4.92
CA TYR A 339 2.83 17.74 -4.13
C TYR A 339 1.40 17.56 -4.63
N THR A 340 0.53 16.94 -3.84
CA THR A 340 -0.91 17.07 -4.03
C THR A 340 -1.33 18.30 -3.23
N PRO A 341 -1.86 19.37 -3.87
CA PRO A 341 -2.42 20.47 -3.11
C PRO A 341 -3.48 19.93 -2.14
N PRO A 342 -3.64 20.54 -0.95
CA PRO A 342 -4.73 20.17 -0.06
C PRO A 342 -6.05 20.22 -0.85
N PRO A 343 -6.95 19.23 -0.70
CA PRO A 343 -8.28 19.34 -1.28
C PRO A 343 -8.87 20.66 -0.81
N GLU A 344 -9.47 21.41 -1.73
CA GLU A 344 -10.18 22.63 -1.38
C GLU A 344 -11.09 22.33 -0.20
N ARG A 345 -11.04 23.16 0.85
CA ARG A 345 -11.99 23.04 1.96
C ARG A 345 -13.37 22.98 1.33
N PRO A 346 -14.21 21.99 1.67
CA PRO A 346 -15.54 21.90 1.12
C PRO A 346 -16.19 23.27 1.25
N SER A 347 -16.57 23.79 0.09
CA SER A 347 -17.36 24.99 -0.02
C SER A 347 -18.61 24.79 0.84
N ILE A 348 -19.10 25.85 1.48
CA ILE A 348 -20.34 25.85 2.27
C ILE A 348 -21.60 25.49 1.44
N PHE A 349 -21.41 25.10 0.17
CA PHE A 349 -22.42 24.65 -0.77
C PHE A 349 -22.37 23.12 -1.05
N ASP A 350 -21.51 22.34 -0.38
CA ASP A 350 -21.52 20.87 -0.42
C ASP A 350 -22.48 20.24 0.63
N GLU A 351 -23.66 20.86 0.84
CA GLU A 351 -24.70 20.29 1.71
C GLU A 351 -25.53 19.16 1.05
N ASP A 352 -25.32 18.85 -0.23
CA ASP A 352 -26.13 17.85 -0.96
C ASP A 352 -25.39 16.56 -1.31
N ARG A 353 -24.89 15.83 -0.29
CA ARG A 353 -24.50 14.42 -0.45
C ARG A 353 -25.13 13.55 0.64
N THR A 354 -26.40 13.20 0.41
CA THR A 354 -27.12 12.06 1.01
C THR A 354 -26.68 10.72 0.42
#